data_AF-A0A2V6HX27-F1
#
_entry.id   AF-A0A2V6HX27-F1
#
_cell.length_a   1.000
_cell.length_b   1.000
_cell.length_c   1.000
_cell.angle_alpha   90.00
_cell.angle_beta   90.00
_cell.angle_gamma   90.00
#
_symmetry.space_group_name_H-M   'P 1'
#
loop_
_entity.id
_entity.type
_entity.pdbx_description
1 polymer ?
#
loop_
_entity_poly.entity_id
_entity_poly.type
_entity_poly.pdbx_seq_one_letter_code
_entity_poly.pdbx_strand_id
1 'polypeptide(L)'
;MKAAPNGGINLSVLDGWWREGYNGSNGWAIGAEINNGTTEFQNEVDASSLYQLLENQIILLYYAKPDGKLPLAWLQLMRESIRSVTPVFNTQRMVKEYTEQLYIPAAKSYENFSRDGCGAATHLSQWKTQIRKDWAEVKISDV
;
A
#
# COMPACT_ATOMS: atom_id res chain seq x y z
N MET A 1 5.17 9.38 -1.01
CA MET A 1 4.08 9.88 -1.89
C MET A 1 4.34 11.29 -2.42
N LYS A 2 4.43 12.34 -1.60
CA LYS A 2 4.55 13.77 -2.05
C LYS A 2 5.67 14.06 -3.06
N ALA A 3 6.77 13.31 -3.00
CA ALA A 3 7.88 13.46 -3.93
C ALA A 3 7.48 13.13 -5.38
N ALA A 4 6.68 12.09 -5.60
CA ALA A 4 6.34 11.61 -6.94
C ALA A 4 5.60 12.65 -7.80
N PRO A 5 4.56 13.37 -7.33
CA PRO A 5 3.95 14.48 -8.08
C PRO A 5 4.92 15.59 -8.50
N ASN A 6 6.06 15.73 -7.81
CA ASN A 6 7.10 16.71 -8.11
C ASN A 6 8.25 16.12 -8.94
N GLY A 7 8.05 14.93 -9.53
CA GLY A 7 9.08 14.22 -10.29
C GLY A 7 10.14 13.54 -9.44
N GLY A 8 9.96 13.45 -8.13
CA GLY A 8 10.83 12.67 -7.26
C GLY A 8 10.73 11.17 -7.58
N ILE A 9 11.88 10.49 -7.59
CA ILE A 9 11.97 9.05 -7.78
C ILE A 9 12.33 8.42 -6.44
N ASN A 10 11.69 7.31 -6.12
CA ASN A 10 11.86 6.62 -4.85
C ASN A 10 13.02 5.61 -4.91
N LEU A 11 13.86 5.59 -3.88
CA LEU A 11 14.84 4.56 -3.57
C LEU A 11 14.67 4.21 -2.08
N SER A 12 14.19 3.03 -1.78
CA SER A 12 13.91 2.60 -0.40
C SER A 12 13.79 1.09 -0.30
N VAL A 13 13.88 0.55 0.90
CA VAL A 13 13.42 -0.83 1.20
C VAL A 13 11.92 -0.95 0.91
N LEU A 14 11.45 -2.17 0.64
CA LEU A 14 10.02 -2.43 0.39
C LEU A 14 9.22 -2.40 1.70
N ASP A 15 9.06 -1.23 2.30
CA ASP A 15 8.27 -1.03 3.52
C ASP A 15 7.14 -0.01 3.31
N GLY A 16 6.06 -0.19 4.09
CA GLY A 16 4.84 0.60 4.04
C GLY A 16 4.29 0.76 2.63
N TRP A 17 3.94 2.01 2.28
CA TRP A 17 3.35 2.33 0.98
C TRP A 17 4.24 1.99 -0.21
N TRP A 18 5.57 1.89 -0.03
CA TRP A 18 6.47 1.57 -1.14
C TRP A 18 6.32 0.13 -1.58
N ARG A 19 6.03 -0.79 -0.63
CA ARG A 19 5.68 -2.18 -0.96
C ARG A 19 4.41 -2.28 -1.81
N GLU A 20 3.45 -1.38 -1.59
CA GLU A 20 2.20 -1.33 -2.36
C GLU A 20 2.38 -0.64 -3.73
N GLY A 21 3.26 0.37 -3.80
CA GLY A 21 3.39 1.25 -4.96
C GLY A 21 4.53 0.91 -5.93
N TYR A 22 5.52 0.14 -5.52
CA TYR A 22 6.66 -0.22 -6.37
C TYR A 22 6.23 -1.17 -7.50
N ASN A 23 6.57 -0.83 -8.74
CA ASN A 23 6.22 -1.63 -9.92
C ASN A 23 7.43 -2.05 -10.76
N GLY A 24 8.66 -1.88 -10.24
CA GLY A 24 9.90 -2.17 -10.96
C GLY A 24 10.32 -1.13 -12.00
N SER A 25 9.44 -0.18 -12.33
CA SER A 25 9.69 0.85 -13.34
C SER A 25 9.62 2.29 -12.80
N ASN A 26 9.23 2.48 -11.54
CA ASN A 26 8.96 3.78 -10.93
C ASN A 26 9.94 4.18 -9.82
N GLY A 27 11.06 3.47 -9.69
CA GLY A 27 12.10 3.70 -8.71
C GLY A 27 12.92 2.45 -8.45
N TRP A 28 13.49 2.34 -7.27
CA TRP A 28 14.31 1.19 -6.86
C TRP A 28 13.93 0.68 -5.48
N ALA A 29 14.05 -0.64 -5.32
CA ALA A 29 13.92 -1.34 -4.06
C ALA A 29 15.31 -1.73 -3.53
N ILE A 30 15.58 -1.44 -2.27
CA ILE A 30 16.81 -1.85 -1.57
C ILE A 30 16.58 -3.21 -0.94
N GLY A 31 17.43 -4.19 -1.29
CA GLY A 31 17.45 -5.51 -0.67
C GLY A 31 16.16 -6.31 -0.85
N ALA A 32 16.25 -7.61 -0.58
CA ALA A 32 15.06 -8.42 -0.29
C ALA A 32 14.89 -8.52 1.23
N GLU A 33 13.65 -8.66 1.70
CA GLU A 33 13.38 -8.93 3.11
C GLU A 33 13.82 -10.35 3.48
N ILE A 34 14.64 -10.47 4.52
CA ILE A 34 15.22 -11.74 4.96
C ILE A 34 14.46 -12.21 6.20
N ASN A 35 13.55 -13.17 6.00
CA ASN A 35 12.65 -13.65 7.06
C ASN A 35 13.37 -14.41 8.20
N ASN A 36 14.52 -15.03 7.92
CA ASN A 36 15.22 -15.94 8.85
C ASN A 36 16.67 -15.48 9.12
N GLY A 37 16.92 -14.17 9.19
CA GLY A 37 18.23 -13.58 9.43
C GLY A 37 18.28 -12.71 10.69
N THR A 38 19.49 -12.35 11.12
CA THR A 38 19.65 -11.30 12.13
C THR A 38 19.48 -9.92 11.49
N THR A 39 19.15 -8.91 12.29
CA THR A 39 19.07 -7.52 11.83
C THR A 39 20.41 -7.04 11.26
N GLU A 40 21.52 -7.48 11.83
CA GLU A 40 22.87 -7.15 11.36
C GLU A 40 23.10 -7.67 9.93
N PHE A 41 22.66 -8.91 9.66
CA PHE A 41 22.77 -9.48 8.32
C PHE A 41 21.88 -8.75 7.31
N GLN A 42 20.65 -8.38 7.68
CA GLN A 42 19.79 -7.55 6.82
C GLN A 42 20.46 -6.21 6.51
N ASN A 43 21.07 -5.55 7.51
CA ASN A 43 21.76 -4.28 7.31
C ASN A 43 22.94 -4.41 6.34
N GLU A 44 23.71 -5.49 6.41
CA GLU A 44 24.82 -5.76 5.47
C GLU A 44 24.31 -5.93 4.04
N VAL A 45 23.23 -6.70 3.86
CA VAL A 45 22.60 -6.91 2.55
C VAL A 45 22.02 -5.62 1.99
N ASP A 46 21.31 -4.83 2.80
CA ASP A 46 20.71 -3.58 2.38
C ASP A 46 21.78 -2.54 2.00
N ALA A 47 22.85 -2.44 2.79
CA ALA A 47 23.97 -1.56 2.49
C ALA A 47 24.63 -1.95 1.16
N SER A 48 24.93 -3.24 0.96
CA SER A 48 25.51 -3.75 -0.30
C SER A 48 24.59 -3.47 -1.49
N SER A 49 23.29 -3.73 -1.36
CA SER A 49 22.29 -3.45 -2.38
C SER A 49 22.21 -1.95 -2.73
N LEU A 50 22.23 -1.07 -1.72
CA LEU A 50 22.23 0.37 -1.92
C LEU A 50 23.45 0.83 -2.72
N TYR A 51 24.65 0.39 -2.36
CA TYR A 51 25.87 0.75 -3.09
C TYR A 51 25.84 0.23 -4.53
N GLN A 52 25.42 -1.01 -4.74
CA GLN A 52 25.29 -1.60 -6.09
C GLN A 52 24.30 -0.82 -6.96
N LEU A 53 23.15 -0.41 -6.41
CA LEU A 53 22.15 0.40 -7.12
C LEU A 53 22.71 1.77 -7.48
N LEU A 54 23.40 2.43 -6.56
CA LEU A 54 24.00 3.74 -6.80
C LEU A 54 25.05 3.67 -7.92
N GLU A 55 26.01 2.76 -7.79
CA GLU A 55 27.15 2.64 -8.69
C GLU A 55 26.72 2.20 -10.10
N ASN A 56 25.91 1.15 -10.20
CA ASN A 56 25.66 0.46 -11.45
C ASN A 56 24.39 0.92 -12.17
N GLN A 57 23.52 1.70 -11.52
CA GLN A 57 22.25 2.12 -12.11
C GLN A 57 22.01 3.62 -11.93
N ILE A 58 21.90 4.11 -10.70
CA ILE A 58 21.35 5.45 -10.42
C ILE A 58 22.30 6.55 -10.88
N ILE A 59 23.58 6.47 -10.50
CA ILE A 59 24.59 7.48 -10.88
C ILE A 59 24.75 7.50 -12.40
N LEU A 60 24.87 6.33 -13.04
CA LEU A 60 25.00 6.22 -14.49
C LEU A 60 23.78 6.80 -15.20
N LEU A 61 22.56 6.46 -14.78
CA LEU A 61 21.32 6.93 -15.39
C LEU A 61 21.14 8.45 -15.24
N TYR A 62 21.48 9.00 -14.07
CA TYR A 62 21.36 10.42 -13.78
C TYR A 62 22.33 11.27 -14.61
N TYR A 63 23.57 10.80 -14.78
CA TYR A 63 24.60 11.52 -15.53
C TYR A 63 24.64 11.17 -17.04
N ALA A 64 23.90 10.16 -17.49
CA ALA A 64 23.80 9.80 -18.91
C ALA A 64 23.10 10.91 -19.71
N LYS A 65 23.89 11.78 -20.34
CA LYS A 65 23.44 12.87 -21.22
C LYS A 65 24.03 12.70 -22.63
N PRO A 66 23.46 11.83 -23.48
CA PRO A 66 24.03 11.54 -24.81
C PRO A 66 24.17 12.77 -25.71
N ASP A 67 23.27 13.75 -25.55
CA ASP A 67 23.26 15.02 -26.29
C ASP A 67 23.85 16.19 -25.48
N GLY A 68 24.40 15.92 -24.29
CA GLY A 68 24.95 16.92 -23.37
C GLY A 68 23.92 17.81 -22.67
N LYS A 69 22.61 17.66 -22.96
CA LYS A 69 21.57 18.56 -22.44
C LYS A 69 20.85 17.96 -21.24
N LEU A 70 20.10 16.89 -21.46
CA LEU A 70 19.19 16.32 -20.47
C LEU A 70 19.32 14.80 -20.38
N PRO A 71 19.24 14.23 -19.16
CA PRO A 71 19.22 12.79 -18.99
C PRO A 71 17.82 12.24 -19.33
N LEU A 72 17.57 11.96 -20.61
CA LEU A 72 16.24 11.56 -21.10
C LEU A 72 15.68 10.32 -20.39
N ALA A 73 16.55 9.35 -20.10
CA ALA A 73 16.15 8.13 -19.39
C ALA A 73 15.74 8.42 -17.94
N TRP A 74 16.43 9.34 -17.26
CA TRP A 74 16.03 9.82 -15.93
C TRP A 74 14.69 10.54 -15.98
N LEU A 75 14.48 11.42 -16.96
CA LEU A 75 13.20 12.12 -17.13
C LEU A 75 12.04 11.15 -17.41
N GLN A 76 12.30 10.06 -18.14
CA GLN A 76 11.32 9.01 -18.37
C GLN A 76 10.96 8.31 -17.05
N LEU A 77 11.94 8.04 -16.19
CA LEU A 77 11.72 7.46 -14.86
C LEU A 77 10.93 8.43 -13.95
N MET A 78 11.21 9.73 -14.01
CA MET A 78 10.43 10.75 -13.28
C MET A 78 8.96 10.74 -13.73
N ARG A 79 8.71 10.65 -15.05
CA ARG A 79 7.35 10.53 -15.60
C ARG A 79 6.66 9.26 -15.14
N GLU A 80 7.38 8.14 -15.06
CA GLU A 80 6.83 6.89 -14.56
C GLU A 80 6.46 6.96 -13.08
N SER A 81 7.31 7.58 -12.26
CA SER A 81 7.03 7.86 -10.86
C SER A 81 5.74 8.68 -10.70
N ILE A 82 5.63 9.81 -11.44
CA ILE A 82 4.42 10.65 -11.42
C ILE A 82 3.19 9.82 -11.83
N ARG A 83 3.28 9.08 -12.94
CA ARG A 83 2.17 8.35 -13.55
C ARG A 83 1.63 7.23 -12.67
N SER A 84 2.52 6.46 -12.04
CA SER A 84 2.15 5.27 -11.27
C SER A 84 1.77 5.60 -9.82
N VAL A 85 2.46 6.56 -9.19
CA VAL A 85 2.26 6.85 -7.76
C VAL A 85 1.12 7.84 -7.53
N THR A 86 1.07 8.94 -8.27
CA THR A 86 0.12 10.04 -8.01
C THR A 86 -1.37 9.63 -8.02
N PRO A 87 -1.87 8.83 -8.98
CA PRO A 87 -3.30 8.49 -9.01
C PRO A 87 -3.72 7.49 -7.92
N VAL A 88 -2.78 6.70 -7.39
CA VAL A 88 -3.06 5.73 -6.32
C VAL A 88 -2.88 6.37 -4.95
N PHE A 89 -1.84 7.18 -4.79
CA PHE A 89 -1.45 7.73 -3.50
C PHE A 89 -1.90 9.19 -3.34
N ASN A 90 -3.20 9.43 -3.53
CA ASN A 90 -3.81 10.74 -3.31
C ASN A 90 -4.96 10.69 -2.29
N THR A 91 -5.09 11.78 -1.51
CA THR A 91 -6.09 11.90 -0.44
C THR A 91 -7.51 11.97 -0.98
N GLN A 92 -7.72 12.49 -2.19
CA GLN A 92 -9.04 12.55 -2.79
C GLN A 92 -9.64 11.15 -3.00
N ARG A 93 -8.86 10.21 -3.54
CA ARG A 93 -9.21 8.80 -3.69
C ARG A 93 -9.52 8.18 -2.34
N MET A 94 -8.62 8.35 -1.36
CA MET A 94 -8.81 7.80 -0.02
C MET A 94 -10.12 8.29 0.61
N VAL A 95 -10.37 9.60 0.63
CA VAL A 95 -11.60 10.16 1.21
C VAL A 95 -12.84 9.65 0.46
N LYS A 96 -12.78 9.58 -0.87
CA LYS A 96 -13.87 9.04 -1.69
C LYS A 96 -14.16 7.59 -1.34
N GLU A 97 -13.15 6.73 -1.34
CA GLU A 97 -13.28 5.29 -1.04
C GLU A 97 -13.81 5.07 0.39
N TYR A 98 -13.28 5.78 1.38
CA TYR A 98 -13.80 5.72 2.76
C TYR A 98 -15.27 6.17 2.83
N THR A 99 -15.62 7.24 2.11
CA THR A 99 -16.98 7.76 2.09
C THR A 99 -17.95 6.75 1.48
N GLU A 100 -17.61 6.22 0.31
CA GLU A 100 -18.47 5.32 -0.47
C GLU A 100 -18.58 3.92 0.14
N GLN A 101 -17.48 3.38 0.66
CA GLN A 101 -17.40 1.97 1.09
C GLN A 101 -17.63 1.79 2.59
N LEU A 102 -17.40 2.82 3.41
CA LEU A 102 -17.53 2.71 4.87
C LEU A 102 -18.59 3.65 5.41
N TYR A 103 -18.46 4.96 5.21
CA TYR A 103 -19.32 5.93 5.89
C TYR A 103 -20.77 5.91 5.39
N ILE A 104 -21.01 5.91 4.07
CA ILE A 104 -22.37 5.85 3.52
C ILE A 104 -23.06 4.53 3.90
N PRO A 105 -22.44 3.35 3.74
CA PRO A 105 -23.05 2.09 4.18
C PRO A 105 -23.31 2.03 5.68
N ALA A 106 -22.41 2.57 6.51
CA ALA A 106 -22.61 2.64 7.96
C ALA A 106 -23.80 3.53 8.32
N ALA A 107 -23.94 4.71 7.69
CA ALA A 107 -25.07 5.61 7.91
C ALA A 107 -26.41 4.95 7.51
N LYS A 108 -26.47 4.32 6.34
CA LYS A 108 -27.65 3.56 5.89
C LYS A 108 -28.00 2.41 6.84
N SER A 109 -26.97 1.69 7.32
CA SER A 109 -27.16 0.62 8.29
C SER A 109 -27.74 1.17 9.60
N TYR A 110 -27.22 2.28 10.10
CA TYR A 110 -27.75 2.95 11.28
C TYR A 110 -29.22 3.36 11.10
N GLU A 111 -29.58 3.98 9.97
CA GLU A 111 -30.97 4.34 9.68
C GLU A 111 -31.87 3.12 9.66
N ASN A 112 -31.46 2.03 9.02
CA ASN A 112 -32.25 0.80 8.96
C ASN A 112 -32.42 0.15 10.34
N PHE A 113 -31.35 0.14 11.15
CA PHE A 113 -31.36 -0.50 12.47
C PHE A 113 -32.06 0.31 13.56
N SER A 114 -32.17 1.63 13.39
CA SER A 114 -32.82 2.53 14.36
C SER A 114 -34.33 2.71 14.13
N ARG A 115 -34.86 2.29 12.97
CA ARG A 115 -36.31 2.30 12.69
C ARG A 115 -37.09 1.42 13.67
N ASP A 116 -38.38 1.73 13.78
CA ASP A 116 -39.38 0.93 14.51
C ASP A 116 -38.93 0.57 15.94
N GLY A 117 -38.39 1.56 16.66
CA GLY A 117 -37.91 1.37 18.04
C GLY A 117 -36.70 0.45 18.15
N CYS A 118 -35.84 0.42 17.12
CA CYS A 118 -34.65 -0.43 17.04
C CYS A 118 -34.94 -1.95 16.99
N GLY A 119 -36.12 -2.36 16.51
CA GLY A 119 -36.51 -3.78 16.48
C GLY A 119 -35.51 -4.69 15.75
N ALA A 120 -35.06 -4.27 14.55
CA ALA A 120 -34.07 -5.00 13.77
C ALA A 120 -32.70 -5.11 14.49
N ALA A 121 -32.28 -4.05 15.19
CA ALA A 121 -31.04 -4.05 15.94
C ALA A 121 -31.11 -5.01 17.14
N THR A 122 -32.24 -4.99 17.86
CA THR A 122 -32.49 -5.88 19.00
C THR A 122 -32.48 -7.34 18.57
N HIS A 123 -33.18 -7.68 17.47
CA HIS A 123 -33.18 -9.03 16.93
C HIS A 123 -31.78 -9.50 16.53
N LEU A 124 -31.02 -8.66 15.81
CA LEU A 124 -29.63 -8.97 15.44
C LEU A 124 -28.74 -9.17 16.67
N SER A 125 -28.91 -8.34 17.71
CA SER A 125 -28.17 -8.46 18.96
C SER A 125 -28.47 -9.77 19.68
N GLN A 126 -29.76 -10.13 19.80
CA GLN A 126 -30.18 -11.40 20.41
C GLN A 126 -29.62 -12.60 19.64
N TRP A 127 -29.74 -12.60 18.31
CA TRP A 127 -29.19 -13.64 17.46
C TRP A 127 -27.67 -13.77 17.62
N LYS A 128 -26.91 -12.65 17.61
CA LYS A 128 -25.45 -12.66 17.83
C LYS A 128 -25.08 -13.23 19.19
N THR A 129 -25.83 -12.88 20.24
CA THR A 129 -25.63 -13.43 21.58
C THR A 129 -25.84 -14.94 21.61
N GLN A 130 -26.92 -15.43 20.97
CA GLN A 130 -27.21 -16.86 20.89
C GLN A 130 -26.12 -17.62 20.14
N ILE A 131 -25.73 -17.15 18.96
CA ILE A 131 -24.66 -17.79 18.16
C ILE A 131 -23.34 -17.84 18.92
N ARG A 132 -22.94 -16.75 19.60
CA ARG A 132 -21.70 -16.74 20.38
C ARG A 132 -21.74 -17.72 21.55
N LYS A 133 -22.89 -17.84 22.22
CA LYS A 133 -23.09 -18.79 23.32
C LYS A 133 -22.95 -20.24 22.83
N ASP A 134 -23.61 -20.55 21.71
CA ASP A 134 -23.73 -21.92 21.23
C ASP A 134 -22.60 -22.32 20.27
N TRP A 135 -21.68 -21.41 19.93
CA TRP A 135 -20.65 -21.63 18.93
C TRP A 135 -19.79 -22.87 19.20
N ALA A 136 -19.48 -23.14 20.46
CA ALA A 136 -18.70 -24.31 20.88
C ALA A 136 -19.41 -25.65 20.59
N GLU A 137 -20.73 -25.63 20.47
CA GLU A 137 -21.56 -26.81 20.19
C GLU A 137 -21.72 -27.07 18.68
N VAL A 138 -21.31 -26.12 17.82
CA VAL A 138 -21.37 -26.26 16.37
C VAL A 138 -20.36 -27.31 15.92
N LYS A 139 -20.83 -28.37 15.27
CA LYS A 139 -20.02 -29.43 14.67
C LYS A 139 -20.44 -29.65 13.23
N ILE A 140 -19.46 -29.84 12.35
CA ILE A 140 -19.69 -30.27 10.96
C ILE A 140 -19.60 -31.80 10.98
N SER A 141 -20.72 -32.47 10.68
CA SER A 141 -20.81 -33.92 10.77
C SER A 141 -20.35 -34.65 9.51
N ASP A 142 -20.44 -34.03 8.33
CA ASP A 142 -19.94 -34.53 7.05
C ASP A 142 -19.62 -33.34 6.12
N VAL A 143 -18.70 -33.57 5.17
CA VAL A 143 -18.30 -32.61 4.12
C VAL A 143 -18.63 -33.18 2.75
#